data_AF-A0A6A2W2R5-F1
#
_entry.id   AF-A0A6A2W2R5-F1
#
_cell.length_a   1.000
_cell.length_b   1.000
_cell.length_c   1.000
_cell.angle_alpha   90.00
_cell.angle_beta   90.00
_cell.angle_gamma   90.00
#
_symmetry.space_group_name_H-M   'P 1'
#
loop_
_entity.id
_entity.type
_entity.pdbx_description
1 polymer ?
#
loop_
_entity_poly.entity_id
_entity_poly.type
_entity_poly.pdbx_seq_one_letter_code
_entity_poly.pdbx_strand_id
1 'polypeptide(L)' 'MHQVKYSKLVHSGATQTELREQLVGGDATTITMCDPKNIKETESDAVRFRGMGFSVFMRSCTISESSGQE' A
#
# COMPACT_ATOMS: atom_id res chain seq x y z
N MET A 1 -11.97 -16.81 6.70
CA MET A 1 -12.74 -15.93 5.79
C MET A 1 -12.24 -16.16 4.37
N HIS A 2 -13.12 -16.27 3.39
CA HIS A 2 -12.71 -16.47 1.99
C HIS A 2 -12.16 -15.14 1.47
N GLN A 3 -10.84 -15.02 1.33
CA GLN A 3 -10.23 -13.82 0.75
C GLN A 3 -10.64 -13.76 -0.73
N VAL A 4 -11.53 -12.82 -1.08
CA VAL A 4 -11.82 -12.51 -2.48
C VAL A 4 -10.53 -11.93 -3.08
N LYS A 5 -10.11 -12.47 -4.23
CA LYS A 5 -8.94 -11.93 -4.93
C LYS A 5 -9.21 -10.48 -5.32
N TYR A 6 -8.26 -9.59 -5.03
CA TYR A 6 -8.37 -8.17 -5.37
C TYR A 6 -8.74 -7.93 -6.83
N SER A 7 -8.16 -8.70 -7.75
CA SER A 7 -8.50 -8.64 -9.18
C SER A 7 -9.99 -8.89 -9.46
N LYS A 8 -10.63 -9.82 -8.76
CA LYS A 8 -12.08 -10.06 -8.91
C LYS A 8 -12.90 -8.91 -8.37
N LEU A 9 -12.46 -8.29 -7.27
CA LEU A 9 -13.14 -7.16 -6.65
C LEU A 9 -13.11 -5.91 -7.54
N VAL A 10 -11.96 -5.65 -8.18
CA VAL A 10 -11.84 -4.59 -9.20
C VAL A 10 -12.75 -4.86 -10.40
N HIS A 11 -12.80 -6.11 -10.89
CA HIS A 11 -13.62 -6.46 -12.06
C HIS A 11 -15.12 -6.50 -11.78
N SER A 12 -15.54 -6.65 -10.53
CA SER A 12 -16.96 -6.65 -10.13
C SER A 12 -17.56 -5.25 -9.98
N GLY A 13 -16.78 -4.19 -10.19
CA GLY A 13 -17.24 -2.80 -10.01
C GLY A 13 -17.41 -2.42 -8.53
N ALA A 14 -16.60 -3.02 -7.65
CA ALA A 14 -16.64 -2.69 -6.23
C ALA A 14 -16.37 -1.20 -5.99
N THR A 15 -17.01 -0.66 -4.96
CA THR A 15 -16.83 0.73 -4.55
C THR A 15 -15.41 0.97 -4.03
N GLN A 16 -14.94 2.22 -4.07
CA GLN A 16 -13.63 2.59 -3.53
C GLN A 16 -13.50 2.22 -2.04
N THR A 17 -14.59 2.27 -1.28
CA THR A 17 -14.65 1.85 0.12
C THR A 17 -14.37 0.35 0.26
N GLU A 18 -15.05 -0.49 -0.51
CA GLU A 18 -14.86 -1.95 -0.48
C GLU A 18 -13.43 -2.35 -0.89
N LEU A 19 -12.85 -1.68 -1.89
CA LEU A 19 -11.46 -1.89 -2.29
C LEU A 19 -10.49 -1.53 -1.17
N ARG A 20 -10.72 -0.41 -0.48
CA ARG A 20 -9.88 0.03 0.64
C ARG A 20 -9.99 -0.91 1.84
N GLU A 21 -11.20 -1.35 2.20
CA GLU A 21 -11.43 -2.30 3.28
C GLU A 21 -10.64 -3.60 3.06
N GLN A 22 -10.60 -4.10 1.82
CA GLN A 22 -9.84 -5.29 1.48
C GLN A 22 -8.32 -5.11 1.59
N LEU A 23 -7.80 -3.88 1.44
CA LEU A 23 -6.38 -3.56 1.52
C LEU A 23 -5.91 -3.32 2.97
N VAL A 24 -6.80 -2.87 3.85
CA VAL A 24 -6.47 -2.58 5.27
C VAL A 24 -6.77 -3.74 6.22
N GLY A 25 -7.70 -4.63 5.88
CA GLY A 25 -8.20 -5.68 6.77
C GLY A 25 -7.33 -6.94 6.91
N GLY A 26 -6.16 -7.00 6.28
CA GLY A 26 -5.26 -8.16 6.34
C GLY A 26 -4.26 -8.12 7.49
N ASP A 27 -3.79 -9.31 7.93
CA ASP A 27 -2.73 -9.47 8.92
C ASP A 27 -1.40 -8.90 8.44
N ALA A 28 -0.60 -8.38 9.37
CA ALA A 28 0.74 -7.88 9.07
C ALA A 28 1.68 -9.04 8.68
N THR A 29 2.32 -8.92 7.53
CA THR A 29 3.33 -9.87 7.05
C THR A 29 4.65 -9.15 6.78
N THR A 30 5.77 -9.77 7.16
CA THR A 30 7.10 -9.22 6.86
C THR A 30 7.43 -9.41 5.38
N ILE A 31 7.86 -8.32 4.74
CA ILE A 31 8.40 -8.32 3.39
C ILE A 31 9.85 -7.81 3.42
N THR A 32 10.71 -8.39 2.60
CA THR A 32 12.08 -7.90 2.39
C THR A 32 12.15 -7.22 1.03
N MET A 33 12.62 -5.97 1.02
CA MET A 33 12.79 -5.15 -0.19
C MET A 33 14.24 -4.67 -0.27
N CYS A 34 14.75 -4.58 -1.50
CA CYS A 34 16.12 -4.15 -1.77
C CYS A 34 16.10 -2.96 -2.70
N ASP A 35 16.46 -1.80 -2.17
CA ASP A 35 16.57 -0.56 -2.94
C ASP A 35 18.03 -0.17 -3.16
N PRO A 36 18.36 0.43 -4.32
CA PRO A 36 19.60 1.16 -4.49
C PRO A 36 19.81 2.17 -3.36
N LYS A 37 21.06 2.33 -2.91
CA LYS A 37 21.40 3.15 -1.75
C LYS A 37 20.85 4.59 -1.86
N ASN A 38 20.97 5.19 -3.04
CA ASN A 38 20.50 6.55 -3.31
C ASN A 38 18.97 6.68 -3.20
N ILE A 39 18.22 5.63 -3.56
CA ILE A 39 16.76 5.61 -3.43
C ILE A 39 16.39 5.54 -1.96
N LYS A 40 16.99 4.61 -1.20
CA LYS A 40 16.76 4.48 0.23
C LYS A 40 17.00 5.78 1.00
N GLU A 41 18.08 6.51 0.68
CA GLU A 41 18.40 7.79 1.31
C GLU A 41 17.33 8.84 1.00
N THR A 42 16.93 8.96 -0.27
CA THR A 42 15.88 9.88 -0.73
C THR A 42 14.53 9.59 -0.07
N GLU A 43 14.13 8.31 -0.03
CA GLU A 43 12.89 7.88 0.62
C GLU A 43 12.92 8.14 2.12
N SER A 44 14.04 7.88 2.78
CA SER A 44 14.20 8.14 4.22
C SER A 44 13.98 9.61 4.56
N ASP A 45 14.50 10.52 3.73
CA ASP A 45 14.30 11.97 3.90
C ASP A 45 12.84 12.38 3.65
N ALA A 46 12.23 11.87 2.58
CA ALA A 46 10.84 12.17 2.24
C ALA A 46 9.85 11.67 3.32
N VAL A 47 10.12 10.48 3.87
CA VAL A 47 9.31 9.86 4.93
C VAL A 47 9.48 10.59 6.26
N ARG A 48 10.72 10.98 6.61
CA ARG A 48 11.00 11.84 7.76
C ARG A 48 10.27 13.17 7.68
N PHE A 49 10.26 13.80 6.51
CA PHE A 49 9.54 15.06 6.29
C PHE A 49 8.02 14.91 6.55
N ARG A 50 7.44 13.75 6.24
CA ARG A 50 6.03 13.44 6.47
C ARG A 50 5.70 12.98 7.90
N GLY A 51 6.69 12.83 8.78
CA GLY A 51 6.48 12.35 10.16
C GLY A 51 5.94 10.92 10.24
N MET A 52 6.13 10.11 9.19
CA MET A 52 5.63 8.73 9.11
C MET A 52 6.80 7.73 9.15
N GLY A 53 6.51 6.46 9.45
CA GLY A 53 7.46 5.37 9.26
C GLY A 53 7.50 4.90 7.80
N PHE A 54 8.61 4.30 7.37
CA PHE A 54 8.77 3.83 5.98
C PHE A 54 7.72 2.79 5.57
N SER A 55 7.39 1.85 6.47
CA SER A 55 6.35 0.85 6.23
C SER A 55 4.95 1.47 6.06
N VAL A 56 4.66 2.56 6.78
CA VAL A 56 3.41 3.30 6.66
C VAL A 56 3.36 4.03 5.32
N PHE A 57 4.46 4.68 4.93
CA PHE A 57 4.58 5.34 3.64
C PHE A 57 4.36 4.37 2.47
N MET A 58 5.06 3.23 2.47
CA MET A 58 4.89 2.22 1.43
C MET A 58 3.46 1.69 1.36
N ARG A 59 2.84 1.41 2.51
CA ARG A 59 1.43 0.98 2.57
C ARG A 59 0.48 2.04 2.01
N SER A 60 0.71 3.31 2.32
CA SER A 60 -0.07 4.43 1.77
C SER A 60 0.08 4.52 0.25
N CYS A 61 1.30 4.44 -0.29
CA CYS A 61 1.55 4.43 -1.74
C CYS A 61 0.79 3.28 -2.42
N THR A 62 0.91 2.06 -1.89
CA THR A 62 0.21 0.89 -2.44
C THR A 62 -1.32 1.05 -2.42
N ILE A 63 -1.88 1.58 -1.33
CA ILE A 63 -3.33 1.81 -1.23
C ILE A 63 -3.79 2.87 -2.23
N SER A 64 -3.06 3.99 -2.34
CA SER A 64 -3.39 5.06 -3.28
C SER A 64 -3.38 4.58 -4.72
N GLU A 65 -2.29 3.90 -5.14
CA GLU A 65 -2.14 3.35 -6.50
C GLU A 65 -3.22 2.30 -6.79
N SER A 66 -3.47 1.38 -5.86
CA SER A 66 -4.47 0.33 -6.06
C SER A 66 -5.90 0.90 -6.08
N SER A 67 -6.19 1.94 -5.29
CA SER A 67 -7.53 2.54 -5.20
C SER A 67 -7.91 3.48 -6.36
N GLY A 68 -7.03 3.64 -7.36
CA GLY A 68 -7.29 4.45 -8.55
C GLY A 68 -7.31 5.96 -8.28
N GLN A 69 -6.59 6.42 -7.25
CA GLN A 69 -6.36 7.85 -7.05
C GLN A 69 -5.08 8.26 -7.81
N GLU A 70 -5.24 8.66 -9.07
CA GLU A 70 -4.29 9.56 -9.77
C GLU A 70 -4.75 11.02 -9.63
#